data_AF-A0AAW1M6R2-F1
#
_entry.id   AF-A0AAW1M6R2-F1
#
_cell.length_a   1.000
_cell.length_b   1.000
_cell.length_c   1.000
_cell.angle_alpha   90.00
_cell.angle_beta   90.00
_cell.angle_gamma   90.00
#
_symmetry.space_group_name_H-M   'P 1'
#
loop_
_entity.id
_entity.type
_entity.pdbx_description
1 polymer ?
#
loop_
_entity_poly.entity_id
_entity_poly.type
_entity_poly.pdbx_seq_one_letter_code
_entity_poly.pdbx_strand_id
1 'polypeptide(L)'
;MGKNKTSRAIPPPFRELPGRPSDKKRRKEAGEVAEKNNFVKRVKKPNKCGKCGQLGHNRSTCKNAPLPVQPQNKGGRPTSNTPWATSVREKNNKVKAARTIKQTQMQQSEASYTSGPQSQQSQTISRSQQQVSIITEC
;
A
#
# COMPACT_ATOMS: atom_id res chain seq x y z
N MET A 1 9.12 -61.73 -14.75
CA MET A 1 8.17 -60.74 -15.28
C MET A 1 8.73 -59.34 -15.06
N GLY A 2 9.03 -58.59 -16.13
CA GLY A 2 9.60 -57.25 -16.05
C GLY A 2 8.52 -56.19 -15.84
N LYS A 3 8.71 -55.30 -14.87
CA LYS A 3 7.77 -54.19 -14.60
C LYS A 3 8.01 -53.06 -15.60
N ASN A 4 7.06 -52.83 -16.50
CA ASN A 4 7.06 -51.68 -17.39
C ASN A 4 6.85 -50.40 -16.57
N LYS A 5 7.96 -49.72 -16.27
CA LYS A 5 7.96 -48.39 -15.64
C LYS A 5 7.31 -47.41 -16.62
N THR A 6 6.02 -47.13 -16.43
CA THR A 6 5.35 -46.03 -17.13
C THR A 6 6.13 -44.75 -16.82
N SER A 7 6.85 -44.26 -17.82
CA SER A 7 7.56 -42.99 -17.73
C SER A 7 6.54 -41.94 -17.37
N ARG A 8 6.78 -41.23 -16.26
CA ARG A 8 5.89 -40.19 -15.77
C ARG A 8 5.83 -39.10 -16.83
N ALA A 9 4.76 -39.10 -17.63
CA ALA A 9 4.63 -38.22 -18.78
C ALA A 9 4.90 -36.78 -18.33
N ILE A 10 5.97 -36.19 -18.88
CA ILE A 10 6.34 -34.82 -18.57
C ILE A 10 5.20 -33.95 -19.13
N PRO A 11 4.53 -33.13 -18.31
CA PRO A 11 3.48 -32.26 -18.82
C PRO A 11 4.07 -31.31 -19.86
N PRO A 12 3.28 -30.83 -20.83
CA PRO A 12 3.78 -29.94 -21.86
C PRO A 12 4.49 -28.72 -21.24
N PRO A 13 5.64 -28.30 -21.78
CA PRO A 13 6.47 -27.25 -21.17
C PRO A 13 5.74 -25.91 -21.09
N PHE A 14 4.80 -25.66 -22.00
CA PHE A 14 3.90 -24.51 -21.99
C PHE A 14 2.45 -24.92 -21.68
N ARG A 15 1.77 -24.10 -20.88
CA ARG A 15 0.34 -24.22 -20.56
C ARG A 15 -0.51 -23.38 -21.52
N GLU A 16 -0.27 -23.54 -22.82
CA GLU A 16 -1.08 -22.87 -23.84
C GLU A 16 -2.42 -23.57 -23.97
N LEU A 17 -3.43 -22.98 -23.32
CA LEU A 17 -4.82 -23.31 -23.61
C LEU A 17 -5.18 -22.71 -24.98
N PRO A 18 -5.85 -23.46 -25.87
CA PRO A 18 -6.35 -22.88 -27.11
C PRO A 18 -7.33 -21.75 -26.76
N GLY A 19 -6.92 -20.53 -27.09
CA GLY A 19 -7.74 -19.34 -26.89
C GLY A 19 -9.01 -19.41 -27.73
N ARG A 20 -10.01 -18.61 -27.36
CA ARG A 20 -11.24 -18.47 -28.15
C ARG A 20 -10.87 -17.98 -29.56
N PRO A 21 -11.23 -18.72 -30.64
CA PRO A 21 -10.86 -18.33 -32.01
C PRO A 21 -11.26 -16.88 -32.34
N SER A 22 -10.33 -16.15 -32.94
CA SER A 22 -10.46 -14.71 -33.28
C SER A 22 -11.65 -14.41 -34.17
N ASP A 23 -11.94 -15.33 -35.10
CA ASP A 23 -12.66 -15.04 -36.34
C ASP A 23 -14.16 -14.83 -36.11
N LYS A 24 -14.68 -15.31 -34.98
CA LYS A 24 -16.07 -15.12 -34.56
C LYS A 24 -16.10 -14.41 -33.22
N LYS A 25 -16.30 -13.08 -33.20
CA LYS A 25 -16.60 -12.33 -31.97
C LYS A 25 -17.83 -12.92 -31.25
N ARG A 26 -17.90 -12.80 -29.91
CA ARG A 26 -19.05 -13.28 -29.14
C ARG A 26 -20.32 -12.58 -29.64
N ARG A 27 -21.40 -13.35 -29.88
CA ARG A 27 -22.74 -12.77 -30.11
C ARG A 27 -23.13 -12.02 -28.84
N LYS A 28 -23.49 -10.75 -28.99
CA LYS A 28 -24.03 -9.93 -27.90
C LYS A 28 -25.48 -10.32 -27.65
N GLU A 29 -25.85 -10.43 -26.38
CA GLU A 29 -27.23 -10.70 -25.98
C GLU A 29 -28.11 -9.45 -26.12
N ALA A 30 -29.43 -9.64 -26.15
CA ALA A 30 -30.41 -8.56 -26.22
C ALA A 30 -30.36 -7.72 -24.93
N GLY A 31 -29.61 -6.61 -24.97
CA GLY A 31 -29.28 -5.77 -23.81
C GLY A 31 -27.80 -5.37 -23.74
N GLU A 32 -26.89 -6.10 -24.40
CA GLU A 32 -25.46 -5.79 -24.47
C GLU A 32 -25.07 -4.90 -25.66
N VAL A 33 -26.04 -4.54 -26.51
CA VAL A 33 -25.88 -3.53 -27.55
C VAL A 33 -25.78 -2.18 -26.86
N ALA A 34 -24.55 -1.83 -26.50
CA ALA A 34 -24.23 -0.56 -25.89
C ALA A 34 -24.59 0.58 -26.86
N GLU A 35 -25.77 1.16 -26.64
CA GLU A 35 -25.97 2.61 -26.63
C GLU A 35 -24.69 3.25 -26.08
N LYS A 36 -23.86 3.81 -26.96
CA LYS A 36 -22.48 4.23 -26.63
C LYS A 36 -22.44 5.34 -25.55
N ASN A 37 -23.61 5.85 -25.19
CA ASN A 37 -23.84 6.96 -24.28
C ASN A 37 -24.46 6.55 -22.93
N ASN A 38 -24.65 5.25 -22.63
CA ASN A 38 -25.15 4.75 -21.33
C ASN A 38 -24.20 4.94 -20.13
N PHE A 39 -23.26 5.89 -20.22
CA PHE A 39 -22.49 6.38 -19.07
C PHE A 39 -23.33 7.40 -18.29
N VAL A 40 -23.68 7.06 -17.05
CA VAL A 40 -24.34 7.96 -16.10
C VAL A 40 -23.49 9.22 -15.92
N LYS A 41 -23.91 10.35 -16.52
CA LYS A 41 -23.25 11.66 -16.39
C LYS A 41 -23.41 12.17 -14.96
N ARG A 42 -22.43 11.84 -14.10
CA ARG A 42 -22.41 12.32 -12.71
C ARG A 42 -22.08 13.81 -12.66
N VAL A 43 -22.92 14.58 -11.96
CA VAL A 43 -22.66 16.01 -11.68
C VAL A 43 -21.32 16.18 -10.96
N LYS A 44 -20.48 17.11 -11.44
CA LYS A 44 -19.18 17.41 -10.85
C LYS A 44 -19.37 18.07 -9.48
N LYS A 45 -18.89 17.42 -8.42
CA LYS A 45 -18.89 18.01 -7.06
C LYS A 45 -17.88 19.16 -7.00
N PRO A 46 -18.19 20.29 -6.32
CA PRO A 46 -17.26 21.39 -6.16
C PRO A 46 -16.08 20.99 -5.26
N ASN A 47 -14.90 21.51 -5.55
CA ASN A 47 -13.68 21.22 -4.80
C ASN A 47 -13.76 21.78 -3.37
N LYS A 48 -13.33 20.96 -2.40
CA LYS A 48 -13.19 21.33 -0.98
C LYS A 48 -11.72 21.55 -0.65
N CYS A 49 -11.41 22.59 0.11
CA CYS A 49 -10.06 22.88 0.56
C CYS A 49 -9.58 21.83 1.58
N GLY A 50 -8.45 21.18 1.30
CA GLY A 50 -7.86 20.17 2.20
C GLY A 50 -7.27 20.70 3.50
N LYS A 51 -7.27 22.03 3.73
CA LYS A 51 -6.85 22.66 5.00
C LYS A 51 -8.06 23.01 5.87
N CYS A 52 -9.04 23.75 5.31
CA CYS A 52 -10.17 24.31 6.07
C CYS A 52 -11.55 23.71 5.73
N GLY A 53 -11.63 22.73 4.81
CA GLY A 53 -12.87 22.05 4.39
C GLY A 53 -13.85 22.85 3.52
N GLN A 54 -13.68 24.18 3.44
CA GLN A 54 -14.57 25.08 2.72
C GLN A 54 -14.46 24.94 1.19
N LEU A 55 -15.51 25.37 0.48
CA LEU A 55 -15.56 25.39 -0.98
C LEU A 55 -14.86 26.64 -1.56
N GLY A 56 -14.64 26.63 -2.88
CA GLY A 56 -14.22 27.82 -3.65
C GLY A 56 -12.72 28.10 -3.69
N HIS A 57 -11.88 27.39 -2.92
CA HIS A 57 -10.42 27.56 -2.98
C HIS A 57 -9.67 26.25 -2.68
N ASN A 58 -8.38 26.22 -3.02
CA ASN A 58 -7.52 25.06 -2.85
C ASN A 58 -6.61 25.20 -1.61
N ARG A 59 -5.95 24.11 -1.21
CA ARG A 59 -5.06 24.08 -0.03
C ARG A 59 -3.91 25.10 -0.11
N SER A 60 -3.39 25.40 -1.30
CA SER A 60 -2.31 26.37 -1.53
C SER A 60 -2.74 27.83 -1.31
N THR A 61 -3.98 28.19 -1.65
CA THR A 61 -4.51 29.56 -1.51
C THR A 61 -5.31 29.76 -0.21
N CYS A 62 -5.21 28.83 0.74
CA CYS A 62 -6.04 28.81 1.93
C CYS A 62 -5.53 29.73 3.06
N LYS A 63 -6.22 30.86 3.22
CA LYS A 63 -6.02 31.83 4.31
C LYS A 63 -6.60 31.39 5.66
N ASN A 64 -7.56 30.45 5.67
CA ASN A 64 -8.24 30.01 6.88
C ASN A 64 -7.37 29.11 7.77
N ALA A 65 -7.73 28.99 9.05
CA ALA A 65 -7.15 28.02 9.99
C ALA A 65 -7.36 26.55 9.51
N PRO A 66 -6.47 25.62 9.88
CA PRO A 66 -6.67 24.20 9.60
C PRO A 66 -7.82 23.62 10.45
N LEU A 67 -8.59 22.70 9.87
CA LEU A 67 -9.56 21.89 10.63
C LEU A 67 -8.84 20.87 11.52
N PRO A 68 -9.45 20.44 12.64
CA PRO A 68 -8.97 19.31 13.42
C PRO A 68 -8.91 18.05 12.55
N VAL A 69 -7.86 17.24 12.74
CA VAL A 69 -7.61 16.03 11.94
C VAL A 69 -8.67 14.97 12.27
N GLN A 70 -9.66 14.85 11.41
CA GLN A 70 -10.67 13.80 11.51
C GLN A 70 -10.04 12.43 11.19
N PRO A 71 -10.37 11.36 11.94
CA PRO A 71 -9.83 10.03 11.70
C PRO A 71 -10.18 9.57 10.28
N GLN A 72 -9.15 9.36 9.46
CA GLN A 72 -9.31 8.88 8.09
C GLN A 72 -9.82 7.43 8.13
N ASN A 73 -11.03 7.18 7.64
CA ASN A 73 -11.48 5.83 7.34
C ASN A 73 -10.51 5.21 6.34
N LYS A 74 -9.81 4.13 6.73
CA LYS A 74 -8.72 3.51 5.94
C LYS A 74 -9.21 2.77 4.68
N GLY A 75 -10.45 2.99 4.28
CA GLY A 75 -11.17 2.21 3.28
C GLY A 75 -11.31 0.74 3.68
N GLY A 76 -11.58 -0.10 2.67
CA GLY A 76 -11.67 -1.54 2.82
C GLY A 76 -13.08 -2.07 3.11
N ARG A 77 -13.22 -3.39 3.01
CA ARG A 77 -14.48 -4.10 3.32
C ARG A 77 -14.70 -4.11 4.85
N PRO A 78 -15.92 -3.86 5.35
CA PRO A 78 -16.22 -4.03 6.77
C PRO A 78 -15.91 -5.46 7.22
N THR A 79 -15.43 -5.61 8.45
CA THR A 79 -15.04 -6.91 9.00
C THR A 79 -16.29 -7.70 9.36
N SER A 80 -16.43 -8.91 8.83
CA SER A 80 -17.49 -9.83 9.28
C SER A 80 -17.18 -10.39 10.68
N ASN A 81 -18.22 -10.48 11.51
CA ASN A 81 -18.17 -11.03 12.87
C ASN A 81 -18.72 -12.47 12.96
N THR A 82 -18.83 -13.19 11.83
CA THR A 82 -19.22 -14.61 11.87
C THR A 82 -18.14 -15.44 12.60
N PRO A 83 -18.51 -16.51 13.35
CA PRO A 83 -17.55 -17.30 14.12
C PRO A 83 -16.35 -17.79 13.30
N TRP A 84 -16.58 -18.19 12.04
CA TRP A 84 -15.54 -18.58 11.09
C TRP A 84 -14.62 -17.42 10.67
N ALA A 85 -15.15 -16.22 10.44
CA ALA A 85 -14.35 -15.04 10.11
C ALA A 85 -13.48 -14.59 11.29
N THR A 86 -13.95 -14.77 12.52
CA THR A 86 -13.19 -14.48 13.74
C THR A 86 -12.06 -15.50 13.95
N SER A 87 -12.34 -16.81 13.88
CA SER A 87 -11.32 -17.84 14.09
C SER A 87 -10.22 -17.85 13.02
N VAL A 88 -10.57 -17.61 11.75
CA VAL A 88 -9.58 -17.45 10.67
C VAL A 88 -8.71 -16.21 10.91
N ARG A 89 -9.28 -15.10 11.38
CA ARG A 89 -8.52 -13.87 11.70
C ARG A 89 -7.55 -14.10 12.86
N GLU A 90 -7.99 -14.77 13.93
CA GLU A 90 -7.14 -15.10 15.06
C GLU A 90 -5.97 -16.02 14.65
N LYS A 91 -6.25 -17.08 13.89
CA LYS A 91 -5.23 -17.98 13.33
C LYS A 91 -4.21 -17.21 12.48
N ASN A 92 -4.68 -16.33 11.59
CA ASN A 92 -3.82 -15.50 10.75
C ASN A 92 -2.98 -14.51 11.56
N ASN A 93 -3.53 -13.94 12.64
CA ASN A 93 -2.78 -13.04 13.53
C ASN A 93 -1.68 -13.79 14.29
N LYS A 94 -1.95 -15.00 14.80
CA LYS A 94 -0.95 -15.86 15.45
C LYS A 94 0.21 -16.22 14.48
N VAL A 95 -0.12 -16.58 13.23
CA VAL A 95 0.89 -16.86 12.19
C VAL A 95 1.71 -15.61 11.84
N LYS A 96 1.08 -14.43 11.74
CA LYS A 96 1.80 -13.16 11.52
C LYS A 96 2.76 -12.84 12.67
N ALA A 97 2.30 -12.94 13.92
CA ALA A 97 3.14 -12.70 15.09
C ALA A 97 4.37 -13.62 15.12
N ALA A 98 4.16 -14.94 14.93
CA ALA A 98 5.26 -15.91 14.86
C ALA A 98 6.24 -15.61 13.70
N ARG A 99 5.74 -15.16 12.55
CA ARG A 99 6.59 -14.78 11.40
C ARG A 99 7.39 -13.50 11.68
N THR A 100 6.80 -12.51 12.34
CA THR A 100 7.49 -11.29 12.77
C THR A 100 8.61 -11.61 13.77
N ILE A 101 8.33 -12.43 14.79
CA ILE A 101 9.33 -12.86 15.79
C ILE A 101 10.52 -13.55 15.09
N LYS A 102 10.26 -14.45 14.13
CA LYS A 102 11.33 -15.10 13.35
C LYS A 102 12.16 -14.11 12.52
N GLN A 103 11.54 -13.11 11.89
CA GLN A 103 12.29 -12.08 11.15
C GLN A 103 13.17 -11.24 12.08
N THR A 104 12.66 -10.83 13.24
CA THR A 104 13.44 -10.06 14.24
C THR A 104 14.63 -10.85 14.77
N GLN A 105 14.48 -12.16 15.04
CA GLN A 105 15.60 -13.00 15.49
C GLN A 105 16.70 -13.09 14.42
N MET A 106 16.35 -13.25 13.13
CA MET A 106 17.36 -13.31 12.06
C MET A 106 18.08 -11.97 11.88
N GLN A 107 17.38 -10.83 11.97
CA GLN A 107 18.00 -9.52 11.88
C GLN A 107 18.92 -9.20 13.07
N GLN A 108 18.67 -9.78 14.25
CA GLN A 108 19.57 -9.65 15.39
C GLN A 108 20.85 -10.48 15.24
N SER A 109 20.78 -11.68 14.64
CA SER A 109 22.00 -12.44 14.30
C SER A 109 22.86 -11.79 13.21
N GLU A 110 22.30 -10.89 12.40
CA GLU A 110 23.03 -10.15 11.37
C GLU A 110 23.73 -8.88 11.88
N ALA A 111 23.34 -8.36 13.05
CA ALA A 111 24.00 -7.20 13.67
C ALA A 111 25.31 -7.56 14.41
N SER A 112 25.51 -8.84 14.74
CA SER A 112 26.56 -9.32 15.66
C SER A 112 27.95 -9.49 15.02
N TYR A 113 28.12 -9.29 13.71
CA TYR A 113 29.37 -9.54 12.99
C TYR A 113 30.03 -8.29 12.37
N THR A 114 29.63 -7.09 12.78
CA THR A 114 30.19 -5.81 12.26
C THR A 114 30.85 -4.92 13.32
N SER A 115 31.42 -5.51 14.38
CA SER A 115 32.23 -4.82 15.39
C SER A 115 33.73 -5.08 15.22
N GLY A 116 34.28 -4.69 14.06
CA GLY A 116 35.72 -4.48 13.91
C GLY A 116 36.13 -3.16 14.58
N PRO A 117 37.09 -3.12 15.52
CA PRO A 117 37.49 -1.88 16.18
C PRO A 117 38.44 -1.09 15.28
N GLN A 118 37.91 -0.14 14.49
CA GLN A 118 38.76 0.81 13.77
C GLN A 118 38.98 2.10 14.57
N SER A 119 40.26 2.43 14.68
CA SER A 119 40.82 3.45 15.57
C SER A 119 40.24 4.86 15.43
N GLN A 120 40.31 5.54 16.56
CA GLN A 120 40.16 6.97 16.82
C GLN A 120 40.59 7.90 15.68
N GLN A 121 39.79 8.93 15.43
CA GLN A 121 40.29 10.32 15.43
C GLN A 121 39.17 11.35 15.64
N SER A 122 39.53 12.43 16.33
CA SER A 122 38.68 13.58 16.68
C SER A 122 38.28 14.37 15.41
N GLN A 123 37.33 15.31 15.43
CA GLN A 123 37.40 16.57 16.16
C GLN A 123 36.03 17.16 16.50
N THR A 124 35.97 17.87 17.63
CA THR A 124 34.86 18.70 18.07
C THR A 124 34.84 20.03 17.35
N ILE A 125 33.69 20.45 16.79
CA ILE A 125 33.37 21.87 16.64
C ILE A 125 32.01 22.14 17.29
N SER A 126 32.07 22.60 18.53
CA SER A 126 30.98 23.33 19.15
C SER A 126 31.08 24.82 18.77
N ARG A 127 30.04 25.59 19.12
CA ARG A 127 30.09 27.05 19.32
C ARG A 127 30.23 27.92 18.07
N SER A 128 29.08 28.42 17.63
CA SER A 128 28.74 29.82 17.95
C SER A 128 27.23 30.06 17.94
N GLN A 129 26.66 30.39 19.10
CA GLN A 129 25.52 31.29 19.10
C GLN A 129 26.04 32.69 18.72
N GLN A 130 25.34 33.39 17.84
CA GLN A 130 25.31 34.85 17.88
C GLN A 130 23.85 35.28 17.91
N GLN A 131 23.39 35.61 19.11
CA GLN A 131 22.27 36.53 19.27
C GLN A 131 22.77 37.89 18.80
N VAL A 132 22.02 38.54 17.92
CA VAL A 132 22.10 39.99 17.73
C VAL A 132 20.73 40.55 18.06
N SER A 133 20.69 41.33 19.13
CA SER A 133 19.52 42.02 19.63
C SER A 133 19.90 43.46 19.94
N ILE A 134 18.95 44.38 19.70
CA ILE A 134 18.94 45.80 20.12
C ILE A 134 20.05 46.65 19.44
N ILE A 135 19.73 47.69 18.66
CA ILE A 135 19.65 49.13 19.06
C ILE A 135 19.47 49.94 17.73
N THR A 136 18.85 51.13 17.60
CA THR A 136 17.81 51.91 18.33
C THR A 136 17.48 53.14 17.42
N GLU A 137 16.26 53.72 17.52
CA GLU A 137 15.84 55.09 17.08
C GLU A 137 16.07 55.60 15.63
N CYS A 138 14.97 55.98 14.96
CA CYS A 138 14.57 57.37 14.62
C CYS A 138 13.47 57.39 13.54
#